data_AF-A0A9X1A9I5-F1
#
_entry.id   AF-A0A9X1A9I5-F1
#
_cell.length_a   1.000
_cell.length_b   1.000
_cell.length_c   1.000
_cell.angle_alpha   90.00
_cell.angle_beta   90.00
_cell.angle_gamma   90.00
#
_symmetry.space_group_name_H-M   'P 1'
#
loop_
_entity.id
_entity.type
_entity.pdbx_description
1 polymer ?
#
loop_
_entity_poly.entity_id
_entity_poly.type
_entity_poly.pdbx_seq_one_letter_code
_entity_poly.pdbx_strand_id
1 'polypeptide(L)' 'MSGVNANGFAAIRGIPYAEPPVGKLRFKPPVPRARWDGPARRQPVWPQPSADADRADAGRRSQRR' A
#
# COMPACT_ATOMS: atom_id res chain seq x y z
N MET A 1 -6.64 21.01 0.84
CA MET A 1 -6.75 19.59 1.23
C MET A 1 -8.07 19.06 0.69
N SER A 2 -8.08 18.07 -0.21
CA SER A 2 -9.34 17.50 -0.73
C SER A 2 -9.78 16.35 0.18
N GLY A 3 -10.62 16.65 1.16
CA GLY A 3 -11.34 15.64 1.93
C GLY A 3 -12.56 15.16 1.15
N VAL A 4 -12.94 13.89 1.31
CA VAL A 4 -14.23 13.40 0.82
C VAL A 4 -15.21 13.54 1.97
N ASN A 5 -16.26 14.34 1.79
CA ASN A 5 -17.37 14.40 2.75
C ASN A 5 -18.17 13.11 2.62
N ALA A 6 -17.93 12.16 3.52
CA ALA A 6 -18.69 10.92 3.60
C ALA A 6 -19.54 10.96 4.86
N ASN A 7 -20.87 10.95 4.70
CA ASN A 7 -21.83 10.81 5.80
C ASN A 7 -21.61 11.76 6.99
N GLY A 8 -21.28 13.04 6.72
CA GLY A 8 -21.08 14.06 7.75
C GLY A 8 -19.68 14.11 8.36
N PHE A 9 -18.73 13.30 7.89
CA PHE A 9 -17.34 13.29 8.37
C PHE A 9 -16.34 13.57 7.24
N ALA A 10 -15.23 14.23 7.62
CA ALA A 10 -14.11 14.47 6.73
C ALA A 10 -13.18 13.25 6.68
N ALA A 11 -13.17 12.53 5.56
CA ALA A 11 -12.24 11.42 5.33
C ALA A 11 -11.05 11.87 4.47
N ILE A 12 -9.84 11.81 5.04
CA ILE A 12 -8.59 12.09 4.33
C ILE A 12 -7.85 10.77 4.11
N ARG A 13 -7.74 10.35 2.85
CA ARG A 13 -7.17 9.05 2.47
C ARG A 13 -5.90 9.24 1.64
N GLY A 14 -4.93 8.35 1.80
CA GLY A 14 -3.71 8.33 0.99
C GLY A 14 -2.61 9.29 1.48
N ILE A 15 -2.65 9.73 2.74
CA ILE A 15 -1.53 10.47 3.34
C ILE A 15 -0.39 9.47 3.64
N PRO A 16 0.81 9.63 3.05
CA PRO A 16 1.96 8.82 3.38
C PRO A 16 2.49 9.19 4.77
N TYR A 17 2.75 8.19 5.61
CA TYR A 17 3.29 8.37 6.96
C TYR A 17 4.82 8.19 7.03
N ALA A 18 5.40 7.52 6.04
CA ALA A 18 6.83 7.21 5.96
C ALA A 18 7.33 7.30 4.52
N GLU A 19 8.65 7.31 4.34
CA GLU A 19 9.26 7.18 3.02
C GLU A 19 8.96 5.81 2.39
N PRO A 20 8.76 5.73 1.06
CA PRO A 20 8.54 4.45 0.37
C PRO A 20 9.71 3.47 0.62
N PRO A 21 9.44 2.23 1.02
CA PRO A 21 10.45 1.23 1.37
C PRO A 21 11.03 0.54 0.13
N VAL A 22 11.51 1.34 -0.82
CA VAL A 22 12.11 0.90 -2.09
C VAL A 22 13.63 1.14 -2.09
N GLY A 23 14.35 0.44 -2.97
CA GLY A 23 15.81 0.59 -3.10
C GLY A 23 16.55 0.33 -1.78
N LYS A 24 17.33 1.31 -1.32
CA LYS A 24 18.14 1.23 -0.08
C LYS A 24 17.33 1.17 1.22
N LEU A 25 16.03 1.47 1.15
CA LEU A 25 15.09 1.41 2.28
C LEU A 25 14.35 0.07 2.35
N ARG A 26 14.52 -0.81 1.35
CA ARG A 26 13.95 -2.14 1.38
C ARG A 26 14.52 -2.91 2.58
N PHE A 27 13.64 -3.57 3.33
CA PHE A 27 13.99 -4.34 4.53
C PHE A 27 14.56 -3.53 5.69
N LYS A 28 14.43 -2.19 5.68
CA LYS A 28 14.79 -1.33 6.81
C LYS A 28 13.57 -0.86 7.58
N PRO A 29 13.73 -0.41 8.84
CA PRO A 29 12.67 0.27 9.57
C PRO A 29 12.11 1.46 8.79
N PRO A 30 10.81 1.79 8.96
CA PRO A 30 10.21 2.94 8.30
C PRO A 30 10.88 4.24 8.72
N VAL A 31 11.19 5.09 7.74
CA VAL A 31 11.81 6.39 7.96
C VAL A 31 10.73 7.48 7.88
N PRO A 32 10.66 8.42 8.85
CA PRO A 32 9.73 9.55 8.77
C PRO A 32 9.90 10.33 7.48
N ARG A 33 8.78 10.69 6.84
CA ARG A 33 8.79 11.42 5.58
C ARG A 33 9.18 12.88 5.78
N ALA A 34 9.93 13.45 4.85
CA ALA A 34 10.15 14.89 4.82
C ALA A 34 8.83 15.66 4.59
N ARG A 35 8.77 16.91 5.07
CA ARG A 35 7.65 17.82 4.76
C ARG A 35 7.56 17.99 3.24
N TRP A 36 6.34 18.02 2.71
CA TRP A 36 6.10 18.23 1.29
C TRP A 36 5.21 19.45 1.07
N ASP A 37 5.47 20.17 -0.02
CA ASP A 37 4.62 21.26 -0.46
C ASP A 37 3.52 20.73 -1.39
N GLY A 38 2.28 21.17 -1.12
CA GLY A 38 1.09 20.76 -1.90
C GLY A 38 0.40 19.48 -1.40
N PRO A 39 -0.61 18.99 -2.14
CA PRO A 39 -1.40 17.84 -1.72
C PRO A 39 -0.59 16.54 -1.74
N ALA A 40 -0.75 15.73 -0.69
CA ALA A 40 -0.14 14.41 -0.60
C ALA A 40 -0.61 13.49 -1.73
N ARG A 41 0.33 12.82 -2.40
CA ARG A 41 0.01 11.78 -3.39
C ARG A 41 -0.15 10.43 -2.69
N ARG A 42 -1.20 9.70 -3.08
CA ARG A 42 -1.45 8.34 -2.61
C ARG A 42 -0.34 7.40 -3.09
N GLN A 43 0.26 6.66 -2.16
CA GLN A 43 1.27 5.65 -2.49
C GLN A 43 0.61 4.40 -3.09
N PRO A 44 1.33 3.64 -3.93
CA PRO A 44 0.87 2.34 -4.41
C PRO A 44 0.54 1.42 -3.23
N VAL A 45 -0.41 0.51 -3.44
CA VAL A 45 -0.55 -0.62 -2.54
C VAL A 45 0.70 -1.50 -2.64
N TRP A 46 1.01 -2.21 -1.55
CA TRP A 46 2.05 -3.22 -1.57
C TRP A 46 1.81 -4.24 -2.70
N PRO A 47 2.87 -4.73 -3.35
CA PRO A 47 2.74 -5.75 -4.37
C PRO A 47 2.17 -7.01 -3.71
N GLN A 48 0.99 -7.39 -4.15
CA GLN A 48 0.25 -8.56 -3.71
C GLN A 48 -0.11 -9.40 -4.93
N PRO A 49 -0.19 -10.73 -4.80
CA PRO A 49 -0.76 -11.56 -5.85
C PRO A 49 -2.17 -11.09 -6.18
N SER A 50 -2.58 -11.19 -7.44
CA SER A 50 -3.99 -11.04 -7.77
C SER A 50 -4.78 -12.18 -7.13
N ALA A 51 -6.04 -11.94 -6.77
CA ALA A 51 -6.90 -12.97 -6.19
C ALA A 51 -6.97 -14.24 -7.06
N ASP A 52 -6.82 -14.10 -8.38
CA ASP A 52 -6.81 -15.21 -9.33
C ASP A 52 -5.50 -16.02 -9.28
N ALA A 53 -4.37 -15.39 -8.89
CA ALA A 53 -3.07 -16.06 -8.81
C ALA A 53 -2.99 -17.04 -7.64
N ASP A 54 -3.67 -16.76 -6.52
CA ASP A 54 -3.69 -17.64 -5.34
C ASP A 54 -4.42 -18.96 -5.61
N ARG A 55 -5.45 -18.94 -6.47
CA ARG A 55 -6.25 -20.13 -6.80
C ARG A 55 -5.47 -21.15 -7.63
N ALA A 56 -4.54 -20.70 -8.46
CA ALA A 56 -3.73 -21.56 -9.33
C ALA A 56 -2.65 -22.35 -8.56
N ASP A 57 -2.14 -21.81 -7.45
CA ASP A 57 -1.13 -22.48 -6.60
C ASP A 57 -1.75 -23.55 -5.69
N ALA A 58 -2.97 -23.31 -5.18
CA ALA A 58 -3.69 -24.25 -4.32
C ALA A 58 -3.97 -25.61 -4.99
N GLY A 59 -4.15 -25.63 -6.32
CA GLY A 59 -4.40 -26.87 -7.08
C GLY A 59 -3.18 -27.78 -7.26
N ARG A 60 -1.95 -27.25 -7.16
CA ARG A 60 -0.72 -28.05 -7.33
C ARG A 60 -0.28 -28.80 -6.07
N ARG A 61 -0.69 -28.34 -4.88
CA ARG A 61 -0.32 -29.01 -3.62
C ARG A 61 -0.97 -30.39 -3.45
N SER A 62 -2.08 -30.65 -4.13
CA SER A 62 -2.84 -31.91 -3.98
C SER A 62 -2.36 -33.08 -4.85
N GLN A 63 -1.41 -32.86 -5.78
CA GLN A 63 -0.93 -33.92 -6.70
C GLN A 63 0.49 -34.40 -6.38
N ARG A 64 1.10 -33.91 -5.30
CA ARG A 64 2.36 -34.43 -4.76
C ARG A 64 2.08 -35.36 -3.59
N ARG A 65 1.54 -36.53 -3.89
CA ARG A 65 1.50 -37.68 -2.98
C ARG A 65 1.98 -38.91 -3.71
#